data_AF-A0A536TC67-F1
#
_entry.id   AF-A0A536TC67-F1
#
_cell.length_a   1.000
_cell.length_b   1.000
_cell.length_c   1.000
_cell.angle_alpha   90.00
_cell.angle_beta   90.00
_cell.angle_gamma   90.00
#
_symmetry.space_group_name_H-M   'P 1'
#
loop_
_entity.id
_entity.type
_entity.pdbx_description
1 polymer ?
#
loop_
_entity_poly.entity_id
_entity_poly.type
_entity_poly.pdbx_seq_one_letter_code
_entity_poly.pdbx_strand_id
1 'polypeptide(L)'
;MAVREPVVVIAPNSFKGSVSATEAAAAIAAGVRRVWPQADLRSCPMADGGDGTLDAVLSAGGERRTARVSGAAGASVDAAYGLIANDTAIIESAQVVGLTDAAATVHPVETRSTRGLGELVRILLDAGVKQFLIGLGGSSTNDAGAGLLAALGLALVDANGQVIEPTPAGLAALSRVDASALD
;
A
#
# COMPACT_ATOMS: atom_id res chain seq x y z
N MET A 1 22.74 43.65 9.07
CA MET A 1 22.13 42.37 9.49
C MET A 1 22.47 41.33 8.44
N ALA A 2 23.10 40.22 8.82
CA ALA A 2 23.22 39.09 7.90
C ALA A 2 21.81 38.61 7.56
N VAL A 3 21.45 38.65 6.27
CA VAL A 3 20.18 38.10 5.81
C VAL A 3 20.27 36.61 6.04
N ARG A 4 19.48 36.11 7.00
CA ARG A 4 19.39 34.68 7.27
C ARG A 4 18.71 34.06 6.05
N GLU A 5 19.39 33.14 5.38
CA GLU A 5 18.83 32.45 4.23
C GLU A 5 17.54 31.72 4.64
N PRO A 6 16.47 31.81 3.84
CA PRO A 6 15.20 31.21 4.21
C PRO A 6 15.33 29.69 4.22
N VAL A 7 14.76 29.06 5.24
CA VAL A 7 14.51 27.62 5.24
C VAL A 7 13.18 27.39 4.56
N VAL A 8 13.15 26.55 3.52
CA VAL A 8 11.94 26.22 2.76
C VAL A 8 11.69 24.72 2.86
N VAL A 9 10.59 24.35 3.48
CA VAL A 9 10.11 22.97 3.51
C VAL A 9 9.24 22.74 2.28
N ILE A 10 9.59 21.75 1.46
CA ILE A 10 8.91 21.40 0.23
C ILE A 10 8.20 20.07 0.45
N ALA A 11 6.92 20.14 0.80
CA ALA A 11 6.12 18.96 1.17
C ALA A 11 4.90 18.71 0.26
N PRO A 12 5.10 18.51 -1.07
CA PRO A 12 4.00 18.26 -1.99
C PRO A 12 3.50 16.81 -1.90
N ASN A 13 2.25 16.60 -2.29
CA ASN A 13 1.74 15.29 -2.69
C ASN A 13 1.93 15.11 -4.21
N SER A 14 1.73 13.90 -4.70
CA SER A 14 1.73 13.56 -6.13
C SER A 14 0.61 14.29 -6.89
N PHE A 15 0.85 14.51 -8.18
CA PHE A 15 -0.18 14.96 -9.11
C PHE A 15 -0.66 13.71 -9.83
N LYS A 16 -1.78 13.14 -9.37
CA LYS A 16 -2.27 11.83 -9.78
C LYS A 16 -2.34 11.69 -11.30
N GLY A 17 -1.69 10.66 -11.85
CA GLY A 17 -1.60 10.41 -13.29
C GLY A 17 -0.62 11.33 -14.05
N SER A 18 0.20 12.11 -13.34
CA SER A 18 1.16 13.04 -13.94
C SER A 18 2.57 12.88 -13.36
N VAL A 19 2.83 13.45 -12.18
CA VAL A 19 4.16 13.41 -11.54
C VAL A 19 4.06 12.91 -10.10
N SER A 20 5.06 12.16 -9.66
CA SER A 20 5.22 11.71 -8.28
C SER A 20 5.44 12.89 -7.32
N ALA A 21 5.23 12.67 -6.03
CA ALA A 21 5.53 13.67 -5.00
C ALA A 21 7.02 14.07 -5.01
N THR A 22 7.92 13.11 -5.30
CA THR A 22 9.37 13.33 -5.42
C THR A 22 9.71 14.24 -6.61
N GLU A 23 9.10 13.99 -7.77
CA GLU A 23 9.29 14.83 -8.97
C GLU A 23 8.72 16.23 -8.76
N ALA A 24 7.53 16.34 -8.13
CA ALA A 24 6.94 17.62 -7.77
C ALA A 24 7.86 18.40 -6.80
N ALA A 25 8.42 17.73 -5.79
CA ALA A 25 9.35 18.34 -4.85
C ALA A 25 10.63 18.83 -5.54
N ALA A 26 11.19 18.05 -6.47
CA ALA A 26 12.36 18.42 -7.25
C ALA A 26 12.08 19.64 -8.15
N ALA A 27 10.92 19.68 -8.81
CA ALA A 27 10.51 20.80 -9.66
C ALA A 27 10.31 22.10 -8.85
N ILE A 28 9.67 22.02 -7.68
CA ILE A 28 9.51 23.15 -6.75
C ILE A 28 10.89 23.63 -6.27
N ALA A 29 11.76 22.72 -5.86
CA ALA A 29 13.11 23.05 -5.40
C ALA A 29 13.93 23.77 -6.48
N ALA A 30 13.86 23.29 -7.72
CA ALA A 30 14.50 23.95 -8.85
C ALA A 30 13.94 25.37 -9.07
N GLY A 31 12.63 25.55 -8.90
CA GLY A 31 11.98 26.87 -8.94
C GLY A 31 12.49 27.82 -7.87
N VAL A 32 12.54 27.36 -6.62
CA VAL A 32 13.01 28.16 -5.48
C VAL A 32 14.47 28.56 -5.67
N ARG A 33 15.35 27.64 -6.09
CA ARG A 33 16.77 27.93 -6.32
C ARG A 33 17.04 28.99 -7.38
N ARG A 34 16.14 29.19 -8.35
CA ARG A 34 16.29 30.26 -9.35
C ARG A 34 16.16 31.66 -8.74
N VAL A 35 15.44 31.80 -7.62
CA VAL A 35 15.20 33.09 -6.94
C VAL A 35 16.04 33.22 -5.67
N TRP A 36 16.18 32.13 -4.91
CA TRP A 36 16.98 32.05 -3.69
C TRP A 36 18.00 30.91 -3.81
N PRO A 37 19.16 31.13 -4.46
CA PRO A 37 20.15 30.08 -4.71
C PRO A 37 20.73 29.43 -3.45
N GLN A 38 20.74 30.16 -2.34
CA GLN A 38 21.30 29.73 -1.07
C GLN A 38 20.24 29.32 -0.03
N ALA A 39 18.96 29.18 -0.41
CA ALA A 39 17.94 28.72 0.54
C ALA A 39 18.25 27.30 1.05
N ASP A 40 18.05 27.05 2.34
CA ASP A 40 18.06 25.71 2.93
C ASP A 40 16.76 25.00 2.53
N LEU A 41 16.84 24.13 1.52
CA LEU A 41 15.69 23.41 0.99
C LEU A 41 15.60 22.02 1.63
N ARG A 42 14.45 21.75 2.25
CA ARG A 42 14.14 20.47 2.87
C ARG A 42 13.00 19.82 2.12
N SER A 43 13.33 18.87 1.24
CA SER A 43 12.33 18.10 0.49
C SER A 43 11.74 17.01 1.39
N CYS A 44 10.42 17.03 1.54
CA CYS A 44 9.64 16.07 2.30
C CYS A 44 8.45 15.59 1.45
N PRO A 45 8.66 14.78 0.39
CA PRO A 45 7.57 14.25 -0.41
C PRO A 45 6.52 13.56 0.48
N MET A 46 5.25 13.90 0.27
CA MET A 46 4.15 13.43 1.11
C MET A 46 3.26 12.46 0.33
N ALA A 47 2.56 11.60 1.07
CA ALA A 47 1.49 10.76 0.58
C ALA A 47 0.38 10.66 1.63
N ASP A 48 -0.82 10.28 1.21
CA ASP A 48 -2.03 10.20 2.04
C ASP A 48 -2.47 8.76 2.33
N GLY A 49 -1.59 7.78 2.10
CA GLY A 49 -1.90 6.35 2.23
C GLY A 49 -2.34 5.69 0.92
N GLY A 50 -2.35 6.42 -0.20
CA GLY A 50 -2.47 5.86 -1.54
C GLY A 50 -1.14 5.59 -2.23
N ASP A 51 -1.18 5.54 -3.57
CA ASP A 51 -0.02 5.33 -4.44
C ASP A 51 1.11 6.34 -4.11
N GLY A 52 2.32 5.82 -3.92
CA GLY A 52 3.52 6.62 -3.62
C GLY A 52 3.80 6.83 -2.12
N THR A 53 2.99 6.26 -1.23
CA THR A 53 3.25 6.22 0.22
C THR A 53 4.54 5.48 0.58
N LEU A 54 4.81 4.35 -0.05
CA LEU A 54 6.04 3.56 0.08
C LEU A 54 7.25 4.40 -0.31
N ASP A 55 7.20 5.10 -1.43
CA ASP A 55 8.29 5.99 -1.87
C ASP A 55 8.49 7.17 -0.90
N ALA A 56 7.39 7.79 -0.46
CA ALA A 56 7.44 8.89 0.50
C ALA A 56 8.09 8.44 1.82
N VAL A 57 7.68 7.30 2.37
CA VAL A 57 8.25 6.78 3.63
C VAL A 57 9.70 6.36 3.46
N LEU A 58 10.04 5.63 2.39
CA LEU A 58 11.41 5.18 2.15
C LEU A 58 12.38 6.33 1.84
N SER A 59 11.87 7.48 1.38
CA SER A 59 12.70 8.69 1.23
C SER A 59 13.30 9.18 2.56
N ALA A 60 12.68 8.84 3.69
CA ALA A 60 13.17 9.13 5.04
C ALA A 60 14.08 8.02 5.61
N GLY A 61 14.28 6.92 4.87
CA GLY A 61 15.10 5.78 5.26
C GLY A 61 14.33 4.46 5.33
N GLY A 62 15.03 3.35 5.12
CA GLY A 62 14.48 2.00 5.07
C GLY A 62 15.03 1.18 3.90
N GLU A 63 14.52 -0.02 3.74
CA GLU A 63 14.88 -0.95 2.66
C GLU A 63 13.65 -1.30 1.83
N ARG A 64 13.73 -1.09 0.51
CA ARG A 64 12.73 -1.58 -0.44
C ARG A 64 13.01 -3.05 -0.75
N ARG A 65 11.98 -3.89 -0.61
CA ARG A 65 12.03 -5.31 -0.97
C ARG A 65 10.83 -5.68 -1.82
N THR A 66 10.86 -6.88 -2.39
CA THR A 66 9.76 -7.46 -3.16
C THR A 66 9.44 -8.86 -2.67
N ALA A 67 8.17 -9.26 -2.80
CA ALA A 67 7.71 -10.62 -2.57
C ALA A 67 6.70 -11.01 -3.65
N ARG A 68 6.75 -12.27 -4.08
CA ARG A 68 5.79 -12.81 -5.04
C ARG A 68 4.53 -13.26 -4.33
N VAL A 69 3.39 -12.67 -4.67
CA VAL A 69 2.08 -12.94 -4.07
C VAL A 69 0.98 -12.98 -5.14
N SER A 70 -0.23 -13.37 -4.78
CA SER A 70 -1.38 -13.37 -5.68
C SER A 70 -1.86 -11.94 -5.97
N GLY A 71 -1.94 -11.55 -7.23
CA GLY A 71 -2.56 -10.29 -7.63
C GLY A 71 -4.09 -10.32 -7.49
N ALA A 72 -4.73 -9.19 -7.77
CA ALA A 72 -6.19 -9.04 -7.63
C ALA A 72 -7.00 -10.10 -8.40
N ALA A 73 -6.56 -10.49 -9.60
CA ALA A 73 -7.20 -11.52 -10.42
C ALA A 73 -6.61 -12.94 -10.22
N GLY A 74 -5.77 -13.14 -9.20
CA GLY A 74 -5.15 -14.42 -8.87
C GLY A 74 -3.82 -14.73 -9.59
N ALA A 75 -3.51 -14.03 -10.68
CA ALA A 75 -2.19 -14.12 -11.32
C ALA A 75 -1.10 -13.59 -10.37
N SER A 76 0.07 -14.24 -10.32
CA SER A 76 1.15 -13.80 -9.43
C SER A 76 1.72 -12.43 -9.83
N VAL A 77 2.00 -11.60 -8.83
CA VAL A 77 2.64 -10.29 -8.95
C VAL A 77 3.85 -10.21 -8.02
N ASP A 78 4.89 -9.50 -8.44
CA ASP A 78 6.03 -9.17 -7.58
C ASP A 78 5.74 -7.84 -6.86
N ALA A 79 5.15 -7.94 -5.66
CA ALA A 79 4.70 -6.79 -4.89
C ALA A 79 5.85 -6.15 -4.12
N ALA A 80 6.01 -4.83 -4.26
CA ALA A 80 6.99 -4.08 -3.50
C ALA A 80 6.46 -3.69 -2.11
N TYR A 81 7.35 -3.71 -1.12
CA TYR A 81 7.10 -3.26 0.24
C TYR A 81 8.36 -2.62 0.83
N GLY A 82 8.22 -1.97 1.98
CA GLY A 82 9.31 -1.33 2.71
C GLY A 82 9.52 -1.97 4.08
N LEU A 83 10.78 -2.10 4.50
CA LEU A 83 11.15 -2.35 5.89
C LEU A 83 11.79 -1.10 6.45
N ILE A 84 11.28 -0.61 7.57
CA ILE A 84 11.83 0.53 8.30
C ILE A 84 12.20 0.11 9.73
N ALA A 85 12.71 1.04 10.52
CA ALA A 85 13.14 0.77 11.89
C ALA A 85 12.03 0.16 12.78
N ASN A 86 12.42 -0.50 13.87
CA ASN A 86 11.53 -1.07 14.88
C ASN A 86 10.59 -2.17 14.35
N ASP A 87 11.13 -3.15 13.61
CA ASP A 87 10.37 -4.30 13.10
C ASP A 87 9.10 -3.89 12.33
N THR A 88 9.17 -2.82 11.54
CA THR A 88 8.01 -2.19 10.91
C THR A 88 8.04 -2.36 9.39
N ALA A 89 6.96 -2.87 8.82
CA ALA A 89 6.75 -2.94 7.38
C ALA A 89 5.78 -1.88 6.87
N ILE A 90 6.07 -1.36 5.68
CA ILE A 90 5.20 -0.47 4.91
C ILE A 90 4.68 -1.23 3.70
N ILE A 91 3.37 -1.30 3.56
CA ILE A 91 2.71 -1.95 2.43
C ILE A 91 1.80 -0.93 1.76
N GLU A 92 1.82 -0.87 0.44
CA GLU A 92 0.79 -0.21 -0.35
C GLU A 92 -0.10 -1.28 -0.98
N SER A 93 -1.41 -1.23 -0.75
CA SER A 93 -2.33 -2.19 -1.34
C SER A 93 -2.27 -2.18 -2.87
N ALA A 94 -2.02 -1.01 -3.47
CA ALA A 94 -1.93 -0.87 -4.92
C ALA A 94 -0.77 -1.66 -5.54
N GLN A 95 0.27 -2.01 -4.77
CA GLN A 95 1.38 -2.86 -5.25
C GLN A 95 0.96 -4.33 -5.42
N VAL A 96 -0.16 -4.74 -4.83
CA VAL A 96 -0.70 -6.10 -4.92
C VAL A 96 -2.00 -6.14 -5.71
N VAL A 97 -2.89 -5.19 -5.44
CA VAL A 97 -4.27 -5.16 -5.96
C VAL A 97 -4.60 -3.81 -6.61
N GLY A 98 -3.62 -3.17 -7.26
CA GLY A 98 -3.77 -1.82 -7.82
C GLY A 98 -4.82 -1.68 -8.92
N LEU A 99 -5.47 -0.51 -8.97
CA LEU A 99 -6.45 -0.12 -10.00
C LEU A 99 -5.83 -0.04 -11.39
N THR A 100 -4.53 0.21 -11.47
CA THR A 100 -3.77 0.31 -12.72
C THR A 100 -3.22 -1.03 -13.21
N ASP A 101 -3.47 -2.14 -12.51
CA ASP A 101 -3.04 -3.47 -12.95
C ASP A 101 -3.85 -3.93 -14.19
N ALA A 102 -3.22 -3.84 -15.36
CA ALA A 102 -3.83 -4.22 -16.63
C ALA A 102 -4.23 -5.71 -16.69
N ALA A 103 -3.54 -6.59 -15.94
CA ALA A 103 -3.90 -8.00 -15.87
C ALA A 103 -5.18 -8.21 -15.06
N ALA A 104 -5.44 -7.37 -14.06
CA ALA A 104 -6.66 -7.43 -13.27
C ALA A 104 -7.86 -6.77 -13.98
N THR A 105 -7.64 -5.71 -14.77
CA THR A 105 -8.74 -4.91 -15.36
C THR A 105 -9.60 -5.66 -16.37
N VAL A 106 -9.08 -6.72 -16.98
CA VAL A 106 -9.85 -7.60 -17.89
C VAL A 106 -10.83 -8.52 -17.16
N HIS A 107 -10.68 -8.68 -15.84
CA HIS A 107 -11.58 -9.47 -15.00
C HIS A 107 -12.62 -8.57 -14.31
N PRO A 108 -13.87 -9.04 -14.12
CA PRO A 108 -14.87 -8.30 -13.36
C PRO A 108 -14.45 -8.03 -11.91
N VAL A 109 -14.90 -6.92 -11.32
CA VAL A 109 -14.46 -6.50 -9.97
C VAL A 109 -14.89 -7.49 -8.88
N GLU A 110 -16.01 -8.17 -9.08
CA GLU A 110 -16.61 -9.15 -8.17
C GLU A 110 -15.81 -10.45 -8.05
N THR A 111 -14.92 -10.74 -9.00
CA THR A 111 -14.04 -11.92 -8.93
C THR A 111 -12.65 -11.60 -8.41
N ARG A 112 -12.35 -10.32 -8.16
CA ARG A 112 -11.04 -9.88 -7.67
C ARG A 112 -10.95 -10.03 -6.15
N SER A 113 -9.77 -10.41 -5.66
CA SER A 113 -9.54 -10.72 -4.26
C SER A 113 -8.34 -9.97 -3.67
N THR A 114 -8.42 -9.66 -2.37
CA THR A 114 -7.33 -9.12 -1.56
C THR A 114 -6.40 -10.19 -1.00
N ARG A 115 -6.55 -11.45 -1.39
CA ARG A 115 -5.77 -12.59 -0.90
C ARG A 115 -4.25 -12.34 -0.86
N GLY A 116 -3.69 -11.76 -1.92
CA GLY A 116 -2.25 -11.47 -1.97
C GLY A 116 -1.75 -10.52 -0.88
N LEU A 117 -2.61 -9.63 -0.37
CA LEU A 117 -2.24 -8.76 0.74
C LEU A 117 -2.07 -9.58 2.02
N GLY A 118 -2.95 -10.54 2.28
CA GLY A 118 -2.79 -11.45 3.41
C GLY A 118 -1.59 -12.37 3.26
N GLU A 119 -1.30 -12.84 2.03
CA GLU A 119 -0.08 -13.58 1.73
C GLU A 119 1.18 -12.75 2.04
N LEU A 120 1.21 -11.47 1.64
CA LEU A 120 2.30 -10.56 1.95
C LEU A 120 2.44 -10.31 3.45
N VAL A 121 1.33 -10.07 4.16
CA VAL A 121 1.34 -9.88 5.61
C VAL A 121 1.89 -11.12 6.30
N ARG A 122 1.46 -12.32 5.91
CA ARG A 122 1.97 -13.57 6.48
C ARG A 122 3.47 -13.75 6.26
N ILE A 123 3.97 -13.50 5.04
CA ILE A 123 5.41 -13.52 4.74
C ILE A 123 6.20 -12.60 5.69
N LEU A 124 5.64 -11.43 6.00
CA LEU A 124 6.28 -10.44 6.87
C LEU A 124 6.17 -10.81 8.35
N LEU A 125 5.05 -11.38 8.78
CA LEU A 125 4.88 -11.96 10.12
C LEU A 125 5.91 -13.08 10.35
N ASP A 126 6.07 -13.99 9.39
CA ASP A 126 7.07 -15.07 9.42
C ASP A 126 8.51 -14.52 9.47
N ALA A 127 8.74 -13.34 8.88
CA ALA A 127 10.02 -12.63 8.94
C ALA A 127 10.23 -11.84 10.25
N GLY A 128 9.29 -11.88 11.19
CA GLY A 128 9.38 -11.25 12.50
C GLY A 128 8.94 -9.79 12.56
N VAL A 129 8.26 -9.28 11.52
CA VAL A 129 7.67 -7.93 11.53
C VAL A 129 6.56 -7.86 12.58
N LYS A 130 6.52 -6.76 13.34
CA LYS A 130 5.58 -6.54 14.45
C LYS A 130 4.67 -5.35 14.26
N GLN A 131 5.02 -4.45 13.34
CA GLN A 131 4.26 -3.24 13.05
C GLN A 131 4.04 -3.13 11.55
N PHE A 132 2.82 -2.74 11.16
CA PHE A 132 2.43 -2.62 9.76
C PHE A 132 1.82 -1.25 9.55
N LEU A 133 2.34 -0.51 8.58
CA LEU A 133 1.66 0.66 8.02
C LEU A 133 1.19 0.27 6.63
N ILE A 134 -0.13 0.20 6.47
CA ILE A 134 -0.75 -0.26 5.23
C ILE A 134 -1.49 0.92 4.60
N GLY A 135 -1.01 1.39 3.47
CA GLY A 135 -1.73 2.29 2.59
C GLY A 135 -2.79 1.53 1.81
N LEU A 136 -4.07 1.91 1.93
CA LEU A 136 -5.21 1.20 1.33
C LEU A 136 -5.72 1.87 0.04
N GLY A 137 -5.13 2.99 -0.37
CA GLY A 137 -5.57 3.70 -1.57
C GLY A 137 -5.25 2.93 -2.85
N GLY A 138 -6.03 3.22 -3.90
CA GLY A 138 -5.74 2.72 -5.26
C GLY A 138 -6.06 1.24 -5.50
N SER A 139 -6.88 0.59 -4.66
CA SER A 139 -7.26 -0.80 -4.86
C SER A 139 -8.23 -1.00 -6.04
N SER A 140 -8.21 -2.21 -6.61
CA SER A 140 -9.06 -2.67 -7.71
C SER A 140 -10.09 -3.72 -7.28
N THR A 141 -10.20 -3.97 -5.97
CA THR A 141 -11.02 -5.03 -5.35
C THR A 141 -12.24 -4.45 -4.62
N ASN A 142 -13.24 -5.29 -4.38
CA ASN A 142 -14.43 -4.93 -3.60
C ASN A 142 -14.88 -6.04 -2.63
N ASP A 143 -13.97 -6.94 -2.26
CA ASP A 143 -14.20 -8.08 -1.35
C ASP A 143 -14.13 -7.69 0.13
N ALA A 144 -14.12 -6.39 0.46
CA ALA A 144 -14.07 -5.86 1.83
C ALA A 144 -12.90 -6.37 2.70
N GLY A 145 -11.80 -6.85 2.09
CA GLY A 145 -10.68 -7.45 2.82
C GLY A 145 -10.89 -8.91 3.22
N ALA A 146 -11.96 -9.55 2.77
CA ALA A 146 -12.24 -10.96 3.02
C ALA A 146 -11.09 -11.86 2.56
N GLY A 147 -10.54 -11.62 1.36
CA GLY A 147 -9.41 -12.37 0.85
C GLY A 147 -8.17 -12.25 1.73
N LEU A 148 -7.85 -11.03 2.17
CA LEU A 148 -6.74 -10.76 3.08
C LEU A 148 -6.91 -11.55 4.39
N LEU A 149 -8.06 -11.43 5.03
CA LEU A 149 -8.31 -12.08 6.34
C LEU A 149 -8.33 -13.60 6.22
N ALA A 150 -8.92 -14.14 5.15
CA ALA A 150 -8.92 -15.58 4.89
C ALA A 150 -7.50 -16.13 4.66
N ALA A 151 -6.63 -15.37 3.99
CA ALA A 151 -5.23 -15.75 3.82
C ALA A 151 -4.43 -15.77 5.12
N LEU A 152 -4.87 -15.01 6.14
CA LEU A 152 -4.34 -15.01 7.51
C LEU A 152 -5.05 -16.01 8.44
N GLY A 153 -5.94 -16.86 7.92
CA GLY A 153 -6.58 -17.94 8.68
C GLY A 153 -7.96 -17.63 9.26
N LEU A 154 -8.55 -16.45 8.99
CA LEU A 154 -9.94 -16.17 9.35
C LEU A 154 -10.89 -17.03 8.51
N ALA A 155 -11.75 -17.81 9.14
CA ALA A 155 -12.83 -18.50 8.42
C ALA A 155 -14.10 -17.65 8.39
N LEU A 156 -14.67 -17.50 7.19
CA LEU A 156 -15.96 -16.86 6.95
C LEU A 156 -17.01 -17.96 6.85
N VAL A 157 -18.07 -17.89 7.66
CA VAL A 157 -19.01 -19.01 7.85
C VAL A 157 -20.45 -18.59 7.62
N ASP A 158 -21.22 -19.40 6.90
CA ASP A 158 -22.66 -19.20 6.68
C ASP A 158 -23.52 -19.69 7.86
N ALA A 159 -24.85 -19.53 7.74
CA ALA A 159 -25.80 -19.95 8.76
C ALA A 159 -25.90 -21.48 8.95
N ASN A 160 -25.38 -22.26 8.00
CA ASN A 160 -25.34 -23.73 8.06
C ASN A 160 -24.02 -24.25 8.65
N GLY A 161 -23.09 -23.36 9.00
CA GLY A 161 -21.76 -23.72 9.50
C GLY A 161 -20.77 -24.10 8.40
N GLN A 162 -21.04 -23.76 7.13
CA GLN A 162 -20.14 -23.99 6.01
C GLN A 162 -19.24 -22.78 5.77
N VAL A 163 -17.98 -23.05 5.39
CA VAL A 163 -17.04 -22.00 4.99
C VAL A 163 -17.48 -21.43 3.65
N ILE A 164 -17.52 -20.10 3.56
CA ILE A 164 -17.85 -19.38 2.33
C ILE A 164 -16.59 -18.85 1.65
N GLU A 165 -16.66 -18.75 0.32
CA GLU A 165 -15.58 -18.12 -0.46
C GLU A 165 -15.45 -16.64 -0.10
N PRO A 166 -14.22 -16.11 0.04
CA PRO A 166 -13.97 -14.71 0.41
C PRO A 166 -14.16 -13.77 -0.78
N THR A 167 -15.38 -13.72 -1.30
CA THR A 167 -15.81 -12.91 -2.45
C THR A 167 -17.02 -12.06 -2.06
N PRO A 168 -17.33 -10.96 -2.79
CA PRO A 168 -18.54 -10.19 -2.54
C PRO A 168 -19.82 -11.04 -2.54
N ALA A 169 -19.91 -12.03 -3.43
CA ALA A 169 -21.05 -12.95 -3.47
C ALA A 169 -21.10 -13.87 -2.25
N GLY A 170 -19.95 -14.42 -1.83
CA GLY A 170 -19.86 -15.22 -0.61
C GLY A 170 -20.25 -14.42 0.62
N LEU A 171 -19.78 -13.17 0.74
CA LEU A 171 -20.08 -12.28 1.85
C LEU A 171 -21.58 -12.00 2.03
N ALA A 172 -22.40 -12.11 0.99
CA ALA A 172 -23.85 -11.98 1.11
C ALA A 172 -24.48 -13.10 1.97
N ALA A 173 -23.81 -14.25 2.10
CA ALA A 173 -24.22 -15.38 2.93
C ALA A 173 -23.51 -15.43 4.30
N LEU A 174 -22.62 -14.47 4.60
CA LEU A 174 -21.85 -14.45 5.85
C LEU A 174 -22.77 -14.33 7.07
N SER A 175 -22.66 -15.28 7.99
CA SER A 175 -23.39 -15.28 9.26
C SER A 175 -22.47 -15.08 10.47
N ARG A 176 -21.27 -15.68 10.45
CA ARG A 176 -20.29 -15.60 11.53
C ARG A 176 -18.86 -15.60 10.98
N VAL A 177 -17.96 -14.97 11.72
CA VAL A 177 -16.50 -15.09 11.53
C VAL A 177 -15.90 -16.00 12.61
N ASP A 178 -14.95 -16.85 12.22
CA ASP A 178 -14.16 -17.68 13.13
C ASP A 178 -12.68 -17.29 13.05
N ALA A 179 -12.16 -16.76 14.15
CA ALA A 179 -10.77 -16.27 14.27
C ALA A 179 -9.87 -17.21 15.07
N SER A 180 -10.30 -18.45 15.32
CA SER A 180 -9.52 -19.41 16.12
C SER A 180 -8.17 -19.80 15.50
N ALA A 181 -8.04 -19.65 14.18
CA ALA A 181 -6.82 -19.93 13.42
C ALA A 181 -6.20 -18.66 12.81
N LEU A 182 -6.61 -17.46 13.28
CA LEU A 182 -6.05 -16.20 12.79
C LEU A 182 -4.62 -16.02 13.30
N ASP A 183 -3.69 -15.71 12.38
CA ASP A 183 -2.29 -15.38 12.67
C ASP A 183 -2.11 -14.10 13.50
#